data_AF-A0A1C7M706-F1
#
_entry.id   AF-A0A1C7M706-F1
#
_cell.length_a   1.000
_cell.length_b   1.000
_cell.length_c   1.000
_cell.angle_alpha   90.00
_cell.angle_beta   90.00
_cell.angle_gamma   90.00
#
_symmetry.space_group_name_H-M   'P 1'
#
loop_
_entity.id
_entity.type
_entity.pdbx_description
1 polymer ?
#
loop_
_entity_poly.entity_id
_entity_poly.type
_entity_poly.pdbx_seq_one_letter_code
_entity_poly.pdbx_strand_id
1 'polypeptide(L)'
;MSLFTNIVGFSLFGLAARFGQLGIQKRNLLKVRVDSTSLERLPRSVPYSPDFSGHVIAMGSFGFLGYWAYQWDQRAAVLLAEKRAEIAERRQRKAAAVGSE
;
A
#
# COMPACT_ATOMS: atom_id res chain seq x y z
N MET A 1 5.34 -13.77 5.12
CA MET A 1 6.10 -12.50 5.13
C MET A 1 5.63 -11.65 6.30
N SER A 2 6.49 -10.81 6.91
CA SER A 2 6.11 -10.01 8.08
C SER A 2 5.12 -8.90 7.71
N LEU A 3 4.00 -8.78 8.45
CA LEU A 3 2.99 -7.73 8.30
C LEU A 3 3.61 -6.33 8.39
N PHE A 4 4.59 -6.16 9.30
CA PHE A 4 5.30 -4.91 9.48
C PHE A 4 6.04 -4.49 8.19
N THR A 5 6.72 -5.43 7.53
CA THR A 5 7.44 -5.17 6.29
C THR A 5 6.51 -4.73 5.16
N ASN A 6 5.32 -5.32 5.04
CA ASN A 6 4.33 -4.90 4.04
C ASN A 6 3.81 -3.48 4.33
N ILE A 7 3.44 -3.17 5.56
CA ILE A 7 2.95 -1.83 5.93
C ILE A 7 4.04 -0.79 5.67
N VAL A 8 5.25 -1.03 6.16
CA VAL A 8 6.38 -0.11 5.99
C VAL A 8 6.74 0.07 4.52
N GLY A 9 6.81 -1.03 3.75
CA GLY A 9 7.13 -0.99 2.32
C GLY A 9 6.10 -0.22 1.50
N PHE A 10 4.80 -0.47 1.72
CA PHE A 10 3.75 0.26 1.03
C PHE A 10 3.66 1.73 1.48
N SER A 11 3.85 2.04 2.77
CA SER A 11 3.90 3.43 3.24
C SER A 11 5.09 4.20 2.63
N LEU A 12 6.27 3.58 2.53
CA LEU A 12 7.43 4.15 1.83
C LEU A 12 7.17 4.35 0.33
N PHE A 13 6.50 3.39 -0.31
CA PHE A 13 6.09 3.53 -1.70
C PHE A 13 5.08 4.68 -1.90
N GLY A 14 4.11 4.84 -0.99
CA GLY A 14 3.15 5.95 -1.03
C GLY A 14 3.82 7.32 -0.87
N LEU A 15 4.83 7.41 0.02
CA LEU A 15 5.68 8.60 0.14
C LEU A 15 6.47 8.85 -1.16
N ALA A 16 7.09 7.83 -1.74
CA ALA A 16 7.83 7.95 -2.99
C ALA A 16 6.93 8.37 -4.17
N ALA A 17 5.72 7.82 -4.27
CA ALA A 17 4.72 8.22 -5.25
C ALA A 17 4.30 9.69 -5.07
N ARG A 18 4.14 10.15 -3.81
CA ARG A 18 3.85 11.56 -3.51
C ARG A 18 5.01 12.48 -3.91
N PHE A 19 6.26 12.09 -3.65
CA PHE A 19 7.45 12.83 -4.10
C PHE A 19 7.57 12.85 -5.62
N GLY A 20 7.27 11.74 -6.30
CA GLY A 20 7.23 11.65 -7.76
C GLY A 20 6.19 12.60 -8.36
N GLN A 21 4.98 12.64 -7.80
CA GLN A 21 3.94 13.59 -8.20
C GLN A 21 4.42 15.05 -8.07
N LEU A 22 5.04 15.40 -6.94
CA LEU A 22 5.57 16.75 -6.70
C LEU A 22 6.72 17.10 -7.65
N GLY A 23 7.57 16.13 -7.99
CA GLY A 23 8.63 16.27 -8.98
C GLY A 23 8.10 16.55 -10.39
N ILE A 24 7.06 15.83 -10.83
CA ILE A 24 6.41 16.06 -12.13
C ILE A 24 5.77 17.45 -12.18
N GLN A 25 5.13 17.89 -11.09
CA GLN A 25 4.52 19.21 -11.02
C GLN A 25 5.53 20.36 -10.76
N LYS A 26 6.84 20.07 -10.66
CA LYS A 26 7.90 21.01 -10.25
C LYS A 26 7.53 21.86 -9.03
N ARG A 27 6.84 21.27 -8.03
CA ARG A 27 6.44 21.98 -6.81
C ARG A 27 7.41 21.66 -5.69
N ASN A 28 7.78 22.66 -4.88
CA ASN A 28 8.67 22.47 -3.73
C ASN A 28 8.12 21.39 -2.78
N LEU A 29 8.98 20.42 -2.47
CA LEU A 29 8.67 19.21 -1.71
C LEU A 29 8.21 19.48 -0.26
N LEU A 30 8.59 20.63 0.29
CA LEU A 30 8.34 21.08 1.66
C LEU A 30 7.82 22.52 1.67
N LYS A 31 6.94 22.89 0.73
CA LYS A 31 6.38 24.24 0.75
C LYS A 31 5.37 24.35 1.88
N VAL A 32 5.85 24.70 3.07
CA VAL A 32 5.02 25.37 4.06
C VAL A 32 4.73 26.75 3.48
N ARG A 33 3.52 26.97 2.98
CA ARG A 33 3.12 28.26 2.42
C ARG A 33 2.79 29.17 3.60
N VAL A 34 3.81 29.72 4.26
CA VAL A 34 3.61 30.92 5.08
C VAL A 34 3.56 32.10 4.11
N ASP A 35 2.40 32.32 3.48
CA ASP A 35 2.14 33.59 2.79
C ASP A 35 1.82 34.63 3.87
N SER A 36 2.87 35.16 4.52
CA SER A 36 2.77 36.30 5.44
C SER A 36 2.43 37.62 4.73
N THR A 37 2.35 37.63 3.40
CA THR A 37 2.01 38.78 2.56
C THR A 37 0.52 38.91 2.24
N SER A 38 -0.32 37.95 2.64
CA SER A 38 -1.79 38.00 2.45
C SER A 38 -2.56 38.38 3.73
N LEU A 39 -1.84 38.74 4.80
CA LEU A 39 -2.42 39.07 6.11
C LEU A 39 -3.22 40.39 6.12
N GLU A 40 -3.17 41.20 5.07
CA GLU A 40 -3.85 42.50 5.03
C GLU A 40 -5.24 42.50 4.38
N ARG A 41 -5.76 41.40 3.82
CA ARG A 41 -7.03 41.50 3.05
C ARG A 41 -7.98 40.31 3.03
N LEU A 42 -8.10 39.47 4.06
CA LEU A 42 -9.20 38.48 4.11
C LEU A 42 -9.79 38.24 5.51
N PRO A 43 -11.13 38.09 5.63
CA PRO A 43 -11.83 37.77 6.88
C PRO A 43 -11.43 36.39 7.42
N ARG A 44 -11.20 36.33 8.74
CA ARG A 44 -10.69 35.18 9.50
C ARG A 44 -11.68 34.00 9.60
N SER A 45 -11.87 33.21 8.55
CA SER A 45 -12.60 31.93 8.71
C SER A 45 -12.19 30.81 7.76
N VAL A 46 -11.00 30.87 7.15
CA VAL A 46 -10.50 29.75 6.34
C VAL A 46 -9.78 28.76 7.26
N PRO A 47 -10.23 27.49 7.37
CA PRO A 47 -9.52 26.50 8.16
C PRO A 47 -8.15 26.24 7.52
N TYR A 48 -7.08 26.63 8.21
CA TYR A 48 -5.71 26.29 7.82
C TYR A 48 -5.53 24.78 7.93
N SER A 49 -5.60 24.06 6.81
CA SER A 49 -5.16 22.67 6.76
C SER A 49 -3.66 22.65 6.51
N PRO A 50 -2.84 22.08 7.42
CA PRO A 50 -1.39 22.16 7.32
C PRO A 50 -0.88 21.46 6.06
N ASP A 51 0.19 22.00 5.46
CA ASP A 51 0.82 21.53 4.21
C ASP A 51 1.28 20.05 4.23
N PHE A 52 1.23 19.40 5.40
CA PHE A 52 1.47 17.97 5.62
C PHE A 52 0.27 17.05 5.32
N SER A 53 -0.95 17.58 5.16
CA SER A 53 -2.17 16.79 4.95
C SER A 53 -2.04 15.77 3.79
N GLY A 54 -1.44 16.19 2.66
CA GLY A 54 -1.23 15.30 1.52
C GLY A 54 -0.25 14.14 1.79
N HIS A 55 0.74 14.34 2.66
CA HIS A 55 1.68 13.27 3.04
C HIS A 55 1.02 12.28 4.01
N VAL A 56 0.25 12.78 4.98
CA VAL A 56 -0.50 11.93 5.92
C VAL A 56 -1.55 11.10 5.19
N ILE A 57 -2.30 11.71 4.26
CA ILE A 57 -3.28 11.00 3.43
C ILE A 57 -2.57 9.92 2.60
N ALA A 58 -1.45 10.24 1.93
CA ALA A 58 -0.71 9.25 1.16
C ALA A 58 -0.17 8.10 2.03
N MET A 59 0.43 8.40 3.19
CA MET A 59 0.91 7.38 4.13
C MET A 59 -0.24 6.49 4.63
N GLY A 60 -1.38 7.08 4.95
CA GLY A 60 -2.57 6.35 5.39
C GLY A 60 -3.16 5.48 4.28
N SER A 61 -3.38 6.03 3.08
CA SER A 61 -3.94 5.29 1.95
C SER A 61 -3.05 4.12 1.53
N PHE A 62 -1.75 4.34 1.36
CA PHE A 62 -0.85 3.26 0.95
C PHE A 62 -0.53 2.30 2.09
N GLY A 63 -0.41 2.75 3.34
CA GLY A 63 -0.29 1.85 4.48
C GLY A 63 -1.49 0.92 4.63
N PHE A 64 -2.70 1.42 4.40
CA PHE A 64 -3.93 0.63 4.37
C PHE A 64 -3.93 -0.39 3.23
N LEU A 65 -3.50 0.00 2.02
CA LEU A 65 -3.35 -0.94 0.89
C LEU A 65 -2.32 -2.04 1.19
N GLY A 66 -1.22 -1.71 1.88
CA GLY A 66 -0.22 -2.70 2.30
C GLY A 66 -0.77 -3.70 3.32
N TYR A 67 -1.58 -3.24 4.27
CA TYR A 67 -2.30 -4.13 5.19
C TYR A 67 -3.28 -5.05 4.45
N TRP A 68 -4.03 -4.51 3.47
CA TRP A 68 -4.93 -5.32 2.66
C TRP A 68 -4.17 -6.38 1.85
N ALA A 69 -3.06 -6.01 1.22
CA ALA A 69 -2.22 -6.95 0.47
C ALA A 69 -1.74 -8.11 1.34
N TYR A 70 -1.35 -7.84 2.60
CA TYR A 70 -1.00 -8.88 3.56
C TYR A 70 -2.17 -9.84 3.86
N GLN A 71 -3.38 -9.30 4.06
CA GLN A 71 -4.56 -10.12 4.28
C GLN A 71 -4.90 -11.00 3.08
N TRP A 72 -4.72 -10.51 1.86
CA TRP A 72 -4.88 -11.32 0.65
C TRP A 72 -3.83 -12.42 0.52
N ASP A 73 -2.57 -12.15 0.83
CA ASP A 73 -1.50 -13.15 0.80
C ASP A 73 -1.79 -14.31 1.76
N GLN A 74 -2.28 -14.02 2.98
CA GLN A 74 -2.71 -15.06 3.91
C GLN A 74 -3.81 -15.95 3.33
N ARG A 75 -4.84 -15.35 2.71
CA ARG A 75 -5.93 -16.12 2.09
C ARG A 75 -5.46 -16.95 0.90
N ALA A 76 -4.58 -16.39 0.07
CA ALA A 76 -3.99 -17.10 -1.06
C ALA A 76 -3.15 -18.30 -0.58
N ALA A 77 -2.40 -18.15 0.51
CA ALA A 77 -1.60 -19.23 1.07
C ALA A 77 -2.45 -20.43 1.52
N VAL A 78 -3.60 -20.20 2.16
CA VAL A 78 -4.53 -21.26 2.56
C VAL A 78 -5.06 -22.01 1.34
N LEU A 79 -5.56 -21.28 0.34
CA LEU A 79 -6.09 -21.89 -0.89
C LEU A 79 -5.01 -22.66 -1.67
N LEU A 80 -3.78 -22.15 -1.71
CA LEU A 80 -2.66 -22.83 -2.33
C LEU A 80 -2.27 -24.11 -1.58
N ALA A 81 -2.36 -24.13 -0.25
CA ALA A 81 -2.10 -25.32 0.54
C ALA A 81 -3.14 -26.42 0.26
N GLU A 82 -4.42 -26.06 0.23
CA GLU A 82 -5.51 -26.97 -0.14
C GLU A 82 -5.31 -27.55 -1.55
N LYS A 83 -5.01 -26.71 -2.53
CA LYS A 83 -4.77 -27.17 -3.91
C LYS A 83 -3.52 -28.02 -4.06
N ARG A 84 -2.47 -27.75 -3.29
CA ARG A 84 -1.28 -28.61 -3.26
C ARG A 84 -1.60 -29.99 -2.70
N ALA A 85 -2.44 -30.09 -1.67
CA ALA A 85 -2.91 -31.37 -1.14
C ALA A 85 -3.73 -32.14 -2.18
N GLU A 86 -4.67 -31.46 -2.84
CA GLU A 86 -5.49 -32.06 -3.91
C GLU A 86 -4.63 -32.58 -5.08
N ILE A 87 -3.60 -31.83 -5.49
CA ILE A 87 -2.66 -32.25 -6.53
C ILE A 87 -1.86 -33.48 -6.08
N ALA A 88 -1.44 -33.55 -4.82
CA ALA A 88 -0.69 -34.70 -4.29
C ALA A 88 -1.53 -35.98 -4.31
N GLU A 89 -2.80 -35.92 -3.89
CA GLU A 89 -3.72 -37.06 -3.97
C GLU A 89 -3.95 -37.52 -5.42
N ARG A 90 -4.17 -36.57 -6.34
CA ARG A 90 -4.34 -36.88 -7.77
C ARG A 90 -3.08 -37.55 -8.34
N ARG A 91 -1.89 -37.13 -7.92
CA ARG A 91 -0.62 -37.76 -8.33
C ARG A 91 -0.49 -39.18 -7.80
N GLN A 92 -0.87 -39.43 -6.55
CA GLN A 92 -0.84 -40.78 -5.96
C GLN A 92 -1.82 -41.72 -6.67
N ARG A 93 -3.06 -41.26 -6.97
CA ARG A 93 -4.03 -42.05 -7.74
C ARG A 93 -3.53 -42.41 -9.13
N LYS A 94 -2.88 -41.45 -9.83
CA LYS A 94 -2.28 -41.71 -11.14
C LYS A 94 -1.10 -42.69 -11.05
N ALA A 95 -0.25 -42.59 -10.03
CA ALA A 95 0.86 -43.51 -9.82
C ALA A 95 0.37 -44.94 -9.50
N ALA A 96 -0.70 -45.09 -8.72
CA ALA A 96 -1.30 -46.38 -8.42
C ALA A 96 -1.94 -47.05 -9.65
N ALA A 97 -2.58 -46.26 -10.53
CA ALA A 97 -3.17 -46.78 -11.77
C ALA A 97 -2.09 -47.24 -12.78
N VAL A 98 -0.98 -46.49 -12.91
CA VAL A 98 0.13 -46.86 -13.80
C VAL A 98 0.92 -48.06 -13.27
N GLY A 99 0.99 -48.25 -11.95
CA GLY A 99 1.63 -49.43 -11.34
C GLY A 99 0.78 -50.70 -11.32
N SER A 100 -0.48 -50.63 -11.77
CA SER A 100 -1.40 -51.78 -11.85
C SER A 100 -1.61 -52.34 -13.26
N GLU A 101 -0.96 -51.74 -14.27
CA GLU A 101 -0.77 -52.31 -15.63
C GLU A 101 0.53 -53.12 -15.69
#